data_AF-A0A4Q4S549-F1
#
_entry.id   AF-A0A4Q4S549-F1
#
_cell.length_a   1.000
_cell.length_b   1.000
_cell.length_c   1.000
_cell.angle_alpha   90.00
_cell.angle_beta   90.00
_cell.angle_gamma   90.00
#
_symmetry.space_group_name_H-M   'P 1'
#
loop_
_entity.id
_entity.type
_entity.pdbx_description
1 polymer ?
#
loop_
_entity_poly.entity_id
_entity_poly.type
_entity_poly.pdbx_seq_one_letter_code
_entity_poly.pdbx_strand_id
1 'polypeptide(L)'
;MLMSLQNGSDDDHHDEERGDPVSGAANTDEEAHLLGREELDFEDYMPPTRASRHTFLSFLRSPEPPRVQSIQPIFPSVQARPVQWLEAYRLNNPISLAVVLLVWLLVFIWFLTAQLPLRDGDGNSVLNLDCTDTLWKRKNECGIDGINCRPFSDYSFAFQCPAQCGGVQILNPHVVGPLEVNYRPLVIGTEVYRGDSFICGSAIHAGIVDDQKGGAGRITLVGNYDNFASTKRHGIESLPFDSYFPLAFSLAFDDSFQAISDPRSALLPISILFTAVLAVFSTSPKIFFPIFTLIFAHVSFFSDPPSASYHSTTVLPDHISMFAKRLLPAMFVAVVLYSTVIERTLSGLTAQFEKAIFWLGGFWLGALSNYTFDWIPISRLTAHDLEQQPGAKIALAVIIVVLAVIILGQVYYFWLEGRLLRYLGLYGIFVTSILICLVIPGVNLRIHHYILAMLLLPGTSLQTRPSLLYQGILLGLFINGIARWDFDSVLQTSAALRDDAKFNSVVPKILNAVIESDTEGTVATFSYDVHPIGVNGISVLVNDVERDRTFYEGGLVAASFKWDRPIDKRVNEYFRWAYVIDGRTLDYSRPITWYGTGTWSNGGSVEKK
;
A
#
# COMPACT_ATOMS: atom_id res chain seq x y z
N MET A 1 -41.10 -6.32 -3.17
CA MET A 1 -42.41 -6.53 -2.52
C MET A 1 -42.86 -5.17 -2.03
N LEU A 2 -43.89 -4.63 -2.68
CA LEU A 2 -44.50 -3.32 -2.48
C LEU A 2 -45.56 -3.36 -1.38
N MET A 3 -45.85 -2.18 -0.81
CA MET A 3 -47.08 -1.66 -0.16
C MET A 3 -46.76 -1.08 1.23
N SER A 4 -46.85 0.23 1.51
CA SER A 4 -47.93 1.24 1.29
C SER A 4 -48.96 1.27 2.42
N LEU A 5 -48.85 2.32 3.24
CA LEU A 5 -49.85 3.30 3.70
C LEU A 5 -51.26 2.86 4.15
N GLN A 6 -51.64 3.34 5.35
CA GLN A 6 -52.91 3.97 5.77
C GLN A 6 -52.73 4.36 7.25
N ASN A 7 -52.81 5.60 7.77
CA ASN A 7 -53.62 6.81 7.58
C ASN A 7 -55.05 6.74 8.15
N GLY A 8 -55.34 7.73 9.03
CA GLY A 8 -56.61 8.07 9.70
C GLY A 8 -56.24 8.78 11.02
N SER A 9 -56.30 10.11 11.20
CA SER A 9 -57.43 11.06 11.04
C SER A 9 -58.60 10.67 11.97
N ASP A 10 -59.22 11.50 12.79
CA ASP A 10 -59.34 12.96 12.89
C ASP A 10 -59.94 13.35 14.26
N ASP A 11 -60.03 14.66 14.49
CA ASP A 11 -60.97 15.42 15.34
C ASP A 11 -60.69 15.64 16.84
N ASP A 12 -61.08 16.76 17.45
CA ASP A 12 -61.02 18.19 17.13
C ASP A 12 -61.47 18.95 18.41
N HIS A 13 -60.91 20.15 18.60
CA HIS A 13 -61.51 21.36 19.19
C HIS A 13 -61.91 21.62 20.68
N HIS A 14 -61.61 22.89 21.04
CA HIS A 14 -62.12 23.84 22.06
C HIS A 14 -61.62 23.75 23.52
N ASP A 15 -61.33 24.82 24.28
CA ASP A 15 -61.10 26.27 24.10
C ASP A 15 -60.54 26.83 25.45
N GLU A 16 -59.85 27.98 25.39
CA GLU A 16 -59.72 29.12 26.34
C GLU A 16 -59.98 28.93 27.88
N GLU A 17 -59.32 29.55 28.88
CA GLU A 17 -58.72 30.87 29.05
C GLU A 17 -58.04 30.94 30.45
N ARG A 18 -56.92 31.67 30.56
CA ARG A 18 -56.47 32.61 31.63
C ARG A 18 -56.71 32.34 33.14
N GLY A 19 -55.63 32.40 33.94
CA GLY A 19 -55.69 32.85 35.35
C GLY A 19 -54.55 32.40 36.30
N ASP A 20 -53.56 33.27 36.51
CA ASP A 20 -52.68 33.33 37.70
C ASP A 20 -53.26 34.40 38.68
N PRO A 21 -52.70 34.66 39.90
CA PRO A 21 -51.99 33.83 40.90
C PRO A 21 -52.46 34.15 42.37
N VAL A 22 -52.22 33.30 43.39
CA VAL A 22 -52.35 33.74 44.81
C VAL A 22 -51.39 33.04 45.80
N SER A 23 -50.47 33.87 46.33
CA SER A 23 -49.97 34.08 47.71
C SER A 23 -49.65 32.96 48.72
N GLY A 24 -48.52 33.18 49.40
CA GLY A 24 -48.31 32.86 50.82
C GLY A 24 -47.07 33.57 51.37
N ALA A 25 -47.23 34.80 51.88
CA ALA A 25 -46.21 35.60 52.53
C ALA A 25 -46.39 35.57 54.06
N ALA A 26 -45.28 35.50 54.81
CA ALA A 26 -45.21 35.97 56.19
C ALA A 26 -43.73 36.29 56.55
N ASN A 27 -43.44 37.60 56.62
CA ASN A 27 -42.34 38.18 57.41
C ASN A 27 -42.95 38.63 58.74
N THR A 28 -42.21 38.52 59.85
CA THR A 28 -41.80 39.64 60.72
C THR A 28 -40.95 39.14 61.89
N ASP A 29 -39.93 39.94 62.19
CA ASP A 29 -38.92 39.85 63.24
C ASP A 29 -39.48 39.89 64.66
N GLU A 30 -38.74 39.33 65.64
CA GLU A 30 -38.48 39.99 66.93
C GLU A 30 -37.32 39.34 67.71
N GLU A 31 -36.36 40.21 68.03
CA GLU A 31 -35.52 40.33 69.24
C GLU A 31 -34.41 39.34 69.63
N ALA A 32 -33.29 40.00 69.93
CA ALA A 32 -32.03 39.52 70.45
C ALA A 32 -32.07 39.33 71.97
N HIS A 33 -31.29 38.38 72.50
CA HIS A 33 -30.69 38.53 73.83
C HIS A 33 -29.44 37.65 74.00
N LEU A 34 -28.35 38.34 74.37
CA LEU A 34 -27.29 37.96 75.31
C LEU A 34 -26.02 37.23 74.81
N LEU A 35 -24.98 38.05 74.80
CA LEU A 35 -23.55 37.77 74.77
C LEU A 35 -23.09 36.85 75.93
N GLY A 36 -22.19 35.92 75.59
CA GLY A 36 -21.28 35.25 76.52
C GLY A 36 -19.91 35.12 75.84
N ARG A 37 -18.95 35.91 76.30
CA ARG A 37 -17.55 35.95 75.86
C ARG A 37 -16.79 34.80 76.52
N GLU A 38 -16.10 33.98 75.73
CA GLU A 38 -14.95 33.20 76.21
C GLU A 38 -13.88 33.19 75.12
N GLU A 39 -12.85 34.02 75.32
CA GLU A 39 -11.60 33.98 74.56
C GLU A 39 -10.79 32.78 75.05
N LEU A 40 -10.50 31.85 74.15
CA LEU A 40 -9.48 30.81 74.35
C LEU A 40 -8.54 30.85 73.15
N ASP A 41 -7.38 31.45 73.38
CA ASP A 41 -6.21 31.37 72.51
C ASP A 41 -5.83 29.90 72.29
N PHE A 42 -5.72 29.48 71.03
CA PHE A 42 -5.06 28.22 70.66
C PHE A 42 -4.06 28.46 69.53
N GLU A 43 -2.84 27.99 69.80
CA GLU A 43 -1.58 28.17 69.09
C GLU A 43 -1.59 27.96 67.58
N ASP A 44 -0.80 28.80 66.89
CA ASP A 44 -0.40 28.65 65.49
C ASP A 44 0.29 27.28 65.26
N TYR A 45 -0.42 26.37 64.60
CA TYR A 45 0.15 25.14 64.11
C TYR A 45 0.90 25.40 62.79
N MET A 46 2.21 25.65 62.87
CA MET A 46 3.09 25.56 61.69
C MET A 46 3.12 24.09 61.20
N PRO A 47 2.66 23.80 59.97
CA PRO A 47 2.79 22.45 59.45
C PRO A 47 4.28 22.13 59.25
N PRO A 48 4.72 20.89 59.57
CA PRO A 48 6.10 20.51 59.40
C PRO A 48 6.47 20.65 57.93
N THR A 49 7.63 21.25 57.68
CA THR A 49 8.29 21.30 56.38
C THR A 49 8.44 19.88 55.86
N ARG A 50 7.48 19.45 55.04
CA ARG A 50 7.58 18.23 54.24
C ARG A 50 8.78 18.45 53.33
N ALA A 51 9.90 17.81 53.67
CA ALA A 51 11.00 17.59 52.75
C ALA A 51 10.39 17.04 51.46
N SER A 52 10.39 17.86 50.42
CA SER A 52 9.84 17.55 49.12
C SER A 52 10.60 16.36 48.56
N ARG A 53 10.03 15.16 48.71
CA ARG A 53 10.29 14.08 47.77
C ARG A 53 9.70 14.55 46.43
N HIS A 54 10.50 15.32 45.68
CA HIS A 54 10.24 15.61 44.29
C HIS A 54 10.16 14.28 43.55
N THR A 55 8.94 13.78 43.45
CA THR A 55 8.61 12.56 42.73
C THR A 55 8.84 12.84 41.25
N PHE A 56 9.27 11.86 40.47
CA PHE A 56 9.33 11.94 39.00
C PHE A 56 8.03 12.52 38.38
N LEU A 57 6.89 12.29 39.05
CA LEU A 57 5.58 12.87 38.73
C LEU A 57 5.51 14.41 38.84
N SER A 58 6.29 15.05 39.72
CA SER A 58 6.36 16.52 39.79
C SER A 58 7.14 17.13 38.63
N PHE A 59 8.06 16.38 38.01
CA PHE A 59 8.77 16.82 36.79
C PHE A 59 7.91 16.67 35.53
N LEU A 60 7.04 15.66 35.49
CA LEU A 60 6.04 15.49 34.43
C LEU A 60 4.90 16.53 34.50
N ARG A 61 4.80 17.29 35.59
CA ARG A 61 3.89 18.45 35.66
C ARG A 61 4.46 19.59 34.83
N SER A 62 3.59 20.15 34.01
CA SER A 62 3.92 21.21 33.08
C SER A 62 4.28 22.52 33.77
N PRO A 63 4.96 23.45 33.07
CA PRO A 63 5.18 24.79 33.57
C PRO A 63 3.85 25.49 33.86
N GLU A 64 3.78 26.24 34.97
CA GLU A 64 2.68 27.13 35.29
C GLU A 64 3.11 28.59 35.04
N PRO A 65 2.42 29.38 34.18
CA PRO A 65 1.29 28.99 33.34
C PRO A 65 1.71 28.17 32.08
N PRO A 66 0.81 27.33 31.53
CA PRO A 66 1.08 26.57 30.32
C PRO A 66 1.34 27.49 29.12
N ARG A 67 2.33 27.15 28.31
CA ARG A 67 2.78 27.93 27.15
C ARG A 67 2.22 27.33 25.87
N VAL A 68 1.04 27.79 25.45
CA VAL A 68 0.42 27.40 24.17
C VAL A 68 1.31 27.86 23.02
N GLN A 69 1.65 26.93 22.12
CA GLN A 69 2.48 27.25 20.96
C GLN A 69 1.63 27.94 19.89
N SER A 70 2.18 29.00 19.30
CA SER A 70 1.60 29.66 18.14
C SER A 70 2.70 30.10 17.18
N ILE A 71 2.43 30.00 15.89
CA ILE A 71 3.39 30.40 14.87
C ILE A 71 3.27 31.89 14.65
N GLN A 72 4.35 32.61 14.98
CA GLN A 72 4.52 33.98 14.52
C GLN A 72 4.97 33.97 13.05
N PRO A 73 4.18 34.56 12.12
CA PRO A 73 4.49 34.48 10.69
C PRO A 73 5.80 35.17 10.35
N ILE A 74 6.59 34.55 9.48
CA ILE A 74 7.74 35.19 8.85
C ILE A 74 7.21 36.19 7.83
N PHE A 75 7.59 37.46 7.97
CA PHE A 75 7.07 38.59 7.20
C PHE A 75 5.52 38.68 7.25
N PRO A 76 4.93 39.08 8.39
CA PRO A 76 3.48 39.08 8.59
C PRO A 76 2.69 39.83 7.50
N SER A 77 3.24 40.94 6.98
CA SER A 77 2.62 41.71 5.91
C SER A 77 2.51 40.91 4.61
N VAL A 78 3.53 40.10 4.26
CA VAL A 78 3.50 39.25 3.07
C VAL A 78 2.50 38.12 3.25
N GLN A 79 2.46 37.50 4.44
CA GLN A 79 1.60 36.37 4.76
C GLN A 79 0.10 36.73 4.75
N ALA A 80 -0.25 37.95 5.15
CA ALA A 80 -1.64 38.42 5.20
C ALA A 80 -2.18 38.92 3.85
N ARG A 81 -1.30 39.36 2.93
CA ARG A 81 -1.68 39.94 1.63
C ARG A 81 -2.67 39.09 0.81
N PRO A 82 -2.51 37.76 0.68
CA PRO A 82 -3.43 36.96 -0.14
C PRO A 82 -4.88 37.02 0.36
N VAL A 83 -5.06 36.92 1.68
CA VAL A 83 -6.38 36.97 2.32
C VAL A 83 -6.96 38.38 2.25
N GLN A 84 -6.14 39.40 2.54
CA GLN A 84 -6.55 40.81 2.45
C GLN A 84 -6.99 41.18 1.03
N TRP A 85 -6.29 40.66 0.01
CA TRP A 85 -6.67 40.83 -1.39
C TRP A 85 -8.03 40.21 -1.67
N LEU A 86 -8.29 38.97 -1.23
CA LEU A 86 -9.62 38.36 -1.39
C LEU A 86 -10.73 39.15 -0.70
N GLU A 87 -10.47 39.67 0.50
CA GLU A 87 -11.42 40.50 1.24
C GLU A 87 -11.68 41.83 0.52
N ALA A 88 -10.65 42.49 0.01
CA ALA A 88 -10.76 43.75 -0.74
C ALA A 88 -11.64 43.61 -2.00
N TYR A 89 -11.56 42.47 -2.68
CA TYR A 89 -12.40 42.17 -3.86
C TYR A 89 -13.71 41.43 -3.52
N ARG A 90 -14.02 41.23 -2.23
CA ARG A 90 -15.20 40.47 -1.74
C ARG A 90 -15.30 39.05 -2.28
N LEU A 91 -14.16 38.45 -2.61
CA LEU A 91 -14.01 37.08 -3.11
C LEU A 91 -13.83 36.06 -1.98
N ASN A 92 -13.73 36.49 -0.72
CA ASN A 92 -13.70 35.58 0.45
C ASN A 92 -15.12 35.09 0.79
N ASN A 93 -15.77 34.38 -0.14
CA ASN A 93 -17.13 33.90 -0.03
C ASN A 93 -17.24 32.45 -0.55
N PRO A 94 -18.30 31.69 -0.20
CA PRO A 94 -18.42 30.29 -0.61
C PRO A 94 -18.58 30.11 -2.13
N ILE A 95 -19.07 31.11 -2.85
CA ILE A 95 -19.24 31.06 -4.32
C ILE A 95 -17.86 31.04 -4.99
N SER A 96 -16.93 31.90 -4.55
CA SER A 96 -15.57 31.93 -5.08
C SER A 96 -14.84 30.60 -4.85
N LEU A 97 -15.02 29.98 -3.67
CA LEU A 97 -14.51 28.63 -3.42
C LEU A 97 -15.13 27.60 -4.37
N ALA A 98 -16.45 27.62 -4.54
CA ALA A 98 -17.14 26.71 -5.45
C ALA A 98 -16.67 26.86 -6.91
N VAL A 99 -16.40 28.10 -7.37
CA VAL A 99 -15.84 28.35 -8.70
C VAL A 99 -14.45 27.73 -8.85
N VAL A 100 -13.54 27.93 -7.89
CA VAL A 100 -12.20 27.31 -7.94
C VAL A 100 -12.29 25.78 -7.98
N LEU A 101 -13.15 25.19 -7.15
CA LEU A 101 -13.37 23.74 -7.12
C LEU A 101 -14.00 23.21 -8.42
N LEU A 102 -14.91 23.98 -9.03
CA LEU A 102 -15.52 23.62 -10.32
C LEU A 102 -14.48 23.66 -11.44
N VAL A 103 -13.64 24.70 -11.49
CA VAL A 103 -12.55 24.78 -12.48
C VAL A 103 -11.60 23.60 -12.31
N TRP A 104 -11.21 23.27 -11.08
CA TRP A 104 -10.41 22.09 -10.81
C TRP A 104 -11.10 20.80 -11.31
N LEU A 105 -12.39 20.62 -10.99
CA LEU A 105 -13.14 19.43 -11.37
C LEU A 105 -13.22 19.28 -12.90
N LEU A 106 -13.45 20.37 -13.64
CA LEU A 106 -13.47 20.35 -15.10
C LEU A 106 -12.10 19.95 -15.68
N VAL A 107 -11.01 20.50 -15.15
CA VAL A 107 -9.65 20.13 -15.55
C VAL A 107 -9.39 18.65 -15.21
N PHE A 108 -9.77 18.20 -14.02
CA PHE A 108 -9.61 16.81 -13.59
C PHE A 108 -10.37 15.84 -14.50
N ILE A 109 -11.64 16.13 -14.81
CA ILE A 109 -12.47 15.33 -15.73
C ILE A 109 -11.86 15.30 -17.14
N TRP A 110 -11.33 16.42 -17.61
CA TRP A 110 -10.65 16.44 -18.91
C TRP A 110 -9.44 15.48 -18.93
N PHE A 111 -8.64 15.43 -17.86
CA PHE A 111 -7.54 14.46 -17.77
C PHE A 111 -8.01 13.00 -17.62
N LEU A 112 -9.20 12.73 -17.07
CA LEU A 112 -9.76 11.37 -17.04
C LEU A 112 -10.05 10.83 -18.45
N THR A 113 -10.20 11.69 -19.46
CA THR A 113 -10.37 11.23 -20.86
C THR A 113 -9.16 10.46 -21.38
N ALA A 114 -7.98 10.66 -20.78
CA ALA A 114 -6.77 9.88 -21.09
C ALA A 114 -6.88 8.39 -20.69
N GLN A 115 -7.86 8.03 -19.85
CA GLN A 115 -8.09 6.66 -19.41
C GLN A 115 -9.20 5.95 -20.21
N LEU A 116 -9.74 6.59 -21.25
CA LEU A 116 -10.75 5.99 -22.10
C LEU A 116 -10.18 4.84 -22.94
N PRO A 117 -11.01 3.84 -23.33
CA PRO A 117 -10.55 2.71 -24.13
C PRO A 117 -9.91 3.16 -25.45
N LEU A 118 -8.77 2.56 -25.77
CA LEU A 118 -8.11 2.71 -27.06
C LEU A 118 -8.48 1.56 -27.99
N ARG A 119 -8.47 1.83 -29.30
CA ARG A 119 -8.64 0.82 -30.34
C ARG A 119 -7.45 0.83 -31.29
N ASP A 120 -7.08 -0.34 -31.77
CA ASP A 120 -6.05 -0.50 -32.80
C ASP A 120 -6.60 -0.25 -34.22
N GLY A 121 -5.73 -0.33 -35.23
CA GLY A 121 -6.10 -0.13 -36.64
C GLY A 121 -7.17 -1.10 -37.18
N ASP A 122 -7.33 -2.27 -36.54
CA ASP A 122 -8.32 -3.28 -36.90
C ASP A 122 -9.64 -3.09 -36.12
N GLY A 123 -9.70 -2.09 -35.24
CA GLY A 123 -10.87 -1.80 -34.40
C GLY A 123 -11.00 -2.67 -33.16
N ASN A 124 -9.99 -3.50 -32.85
CA ASN A 124 -9.90 -4.28 -31.62
C ASN A 124 -9.51 -3.39 -30.45
N SER A 125 -9.86 -3.80 -29.23
CA SER A 125 -9.52 -3.02 -28.03
C SER A 125 -8.06 -3.23 -27.64
N VAL A 126 -7.39 -2.14 -27.26
CA VAL A 126 -6.04 -2.19 -26.68
C VAL A 126 -6.18 -2.51 -25.19
N LEU A 127 -5.45 -3.53 -24.73
CA LEU A 127 -5.51 -3.98 -23.34
C LEU A 127 -4.60 -3.14 -22.45
N ASN A 128 -5.10 -2.67 -21.31
CA ASN A 128 -4.28 -2.01 -20.31
C ASN A 128 -3.63 -3.07 -19.42
N LEU A 129 -2.31 -3.01 -19.30
CA LEU A 129 -1.54 -3.94 -18.49
C LEU A 129 -0.97 -3.26 -17.25
N ASP A 130 -0.92 -4.01 -16.15
CA ASP A 130 -0.12 -3.66 -14.99
C ASP A 130 1.35 -4.05 -15.21
N CYS A 131 2.28 -3.39 -14.52
CA CYS A 131 3.71 -3.67 -14.68
C CYS A 131 4.12 -5.12 -14.32
N THR A 132 3.27 -5.84 -13.58
CA THR A 132 3.49 -7.23 -13.18
C THR A 132 2.74 -8.24 -14.05
N ASP A 133 2.02 -7.81 -15.08
CA ASP A 133 1.26 -8.73 -15.93
C ASP A 133 2.17 -9.64 -16.75
N THR A 134 1.78 -10.92 -16.77
CA THR A 134 2.47 -12.02 -17.44
C THR A 134 1.46 -12.88 -18.20
N LEU A 135 1.90 -13.58 -19.24
CA LEU A 135 1.05 -14.53 -19.97
C LEU A 135 1.01 -15.92 -19.30
N TRP A 136 2.03 -16.24 -18.49
CA TRP A 136 2.10 -17.47 -17.71
C TRP A 136 2.01 -17.19 -16.21
N LYS A 137 0.86 -17.54 -15.62
CA LYS A 137 0.56 -17.34 -14.21
C LYS A 137 1.41 -18.23 -13.30
N ARG A 138 1.74 -17.69 -12.12
CA ARG A 138 2.58 -18.35 -11.11
C ARG A 138 1.81 -19.42 -10.33
N LYS A 139 2.51 -20.17 -9.48
CA LYS A 139 1.93 -21.15 -8.53
C LYS A 139 0.99 -22.19 -9.17
N ASN A 140 1.35 -22.67 -10.36
CA ASN A 140 0.58 -23.64 -11.12
C ASN A 140 -0.84 -23.16 -11.52
N GLU A 141 -1.12 -21.85 -11.53
CA GLU A 141 -2.43 -21.34 -11.96
C GLU A 141 -2.71 -21.61 -13.44
N CYS A 142 -1.66 -21.80 -14.26
CA CYS A 142 -1.81 -22.28 -15.62
C CYS A 142 -2.26 -23.74 -15.73
N GLY A 143 -2.27 -24.50 -14.63
CA GLY A 143 -2.65 -25.92 -14.61
C GLY A 143 -1.64 -26.83 -15.31
N ILE A 144 -1.98 -28.13 -15.37
CA ILE A 144 -1.17 -29.16 -16.02
C ILE A 144 -1.01 -28.80 -17.51
N ASP A 145 0.22 -28.86 -18.00
CA ASP A 145 0.64 -28.48 -19.34
C ASP A 145 0.26 -27.05 -19.75
N GLY A 146 -0.08 -26.19 -18.79
CA GLY A 146 -0.48 -24.82 -19.03
C GLY A 146 -1.87 -24.64 -19.63
N ILE A 147 -2.76 -25.63 -19.50
CA ILE A 147 -4.11 -25.63 -20.08
C ILE A 147 -4.91 -24.34 -19.87
N ASN A 148 -4.74 -23.67 -18.72
CA ASN A 148 -5.46 -22.44 -18.35
C ASN A 148 -4.80 -21.14 -18.85
N CYS A 149 -3.60 -21.23 -19.44
CA CYS A 149 -2.87 -20.08 -19.98
C CYS A 149 -2.80 -20.10 -21.52
N ARG A 150 -3.73 -20.83 -22.14
CA ARG A 150 -3.93 -20.83 -23.60
C ARG A 150 -4.59 -19.51 -24.06
N PRO A 151 -4.44 -19.13 -25.34
CA PRO A 151 -3.70 -19.82 -26.41
C PRO A 151 -2.18 -19.72 -26.26
N PHE A 152 -1.42 -20.62 -26.90
CA PHE A 152 0.05 -20.58 -26.89
C PHE A 152 0.65 -19.94 -28.15
N SER A 153 -0.06 -20.00 -29.28
CA SER A 153 0.35 -19.47 -30.58
C SER A 153 -0.84 -18.83 -31.29
N ASP A 154 -0.61 -18.24 -32.46
CA ASP A 154 -1.64 -17.76 -33.40
C ASP A 154 -2.60 -16.73 -32.80
N TYR A 155 -2.12 -16.01 -31.79
CA TYR A 155 -2.86 -14.96 -31.11
C TYR A 155 -1.97 -13.74 -30.98
N SER A 156 -2.53 -12.59 -31.35
CA SER A 156 -1.87 -11.30 -31.21
C SER A 156 -2.87 -10.27 -30.70
N PHE A 157 -2.38 -9.33 -29.90
CA PHE A 157 -3.21 -8.26 -29.35
C PHE A 157 -2.38 -7.02 -29.07
N ALA A 158 -3.05 -5.87 -29.16
CA ALA A 158 -2.48 -4.59 -28.79
C ALA A 158 -2.56 -4.39 -27.27
N PHE A 159 -1.51 -3.83 -26.68
CA PHE A 159 -1.43 -3.56 -25.26
C PHE A 159 -0.88 -2.16 -24.98
N GLN A 160 -1.16 -1.65 -23.78
CA GLN A 160 -0.60 -0.41 -23.25
C GLN A 160 -0.03 -0.65 -21.86
N CYS A 161 1.14 -0.07 -21.60
CA CYS A 161 1.86 -0.12 -20.34
C CYS A 161 1.94 1.27 -19.68
N PRO A 162 1.79 1.35 -18.35
CA PRO A 162 2.02 2.58 -17.61
C PRO A 162 3.51 2.94 -17.56
N ALA A 163 3.81 4.16 -17.14
CA ALA A 163 5.17 4.56 -16.86
C ALA A 163 5.75 3.84 -15.63
N GLN A 164 7.08 3.79 -15.57
CA GLN A 164 7.94 3.33 -14.47
C GLN A 164 7.86 1.84 -14.17
N CYS A 165 7.57 1.02 -15.19
CA CYS A 165 7.60 -0.43 -15.04
C CYS A 165 9.02 -1.03 -14.99
N GLY A 166 10.05 -0.29 -15.40
CA GLY A 166 11.44 -0.75 -15.40
C GLY A 166 12.01 -0.96 -14.00
N GLY A 167 11.48 -0.24 -13.00
CA GLY A 167 11.83 -0.38 -11.58
C GLY A 167 11.08 -1.51 -10.85
N VAL A 168 10.09 -2.14 -11.49
CA VAL A 168 9.27 -3.17 -10.83
C VAL A 168 10.04 -4.49 -10.73
N GLN A 169 10.09 -5.03 -9.52
CA GLN A 169 10.90 -6.19 -9.17
C GLN A 169 10.05 -7.31 -8.58
N ILE A 170 10.53 -8.54 -8.76
CA ILE A 170 10.02 -9.65 -7.95
C ILE A 170 10.52 -9.50 -6.52
N LEU A 171 9.60 -9.58 -5.55
CA LEU A 171 9.90 -9.45 -4.12
C LEU A 171 9.96 -10.79 -3.37
N ASN A 172 9.68 -11.89 -4.07
CA ASN A 172 9.81 -13.25 -3.55
C ASN A 172 10.71 -14.08 -4.46
N PRO A 173 11.47 -15.04 -3.93
CA PRO A 173 12.38 -15.83 -4.76
C PRO A 173 11.62 -16.62 -5.83
N HIS A 174 12.01 -16.43 -7.09
CA HIS A 174 11.47 -17.09 -8.26
C HIS A 174 12.59 -17.90 -8.93
N VAL A 175 12.29 -19.10 -9.41
CA VAL A 175 13.30 -19.99 -10.02
C VAL A 175 13.13 -19.95 -11.53
N VAL A 176 14.24 -19.80 -12.26
CA VAL A 176 14.32 -19.83 -13.72
C VAL A 176 15.45 -20.78 -14.08
N GLY A 177 15.09 -22.02 -14.46
CA GLY A 177 16.08 -23.07 -14.68
C GLY A 177 16.91 -23.34 -13.42
N PRO A 178 18.25 -23.14 -13.42
CA PRO A 178 19.09 -23.32 -12.24
C PRO A 178 19.19 -22.07 -11.36
N LEU A 179 18.68 -20.93 -11.81
CA LEU A 179 18.82 -19.63 -11.14
C LEU A 179 17.67 -19.37 -10.18
N GLU A 180 17.97 -18.85 -8.98
CA GLU A 180 16.97 -18.25 -8.09
C GLU A 180 17.12 -16.72 -8.18
N VAL A 181 16.06 -16.04 -8.59
CA VAL A 181 16.02 -14.59 -8.83
C VAL A 181 15.10 -13.90 -7.81
N ASN A 182 15.57 -12.78 -7.27
CA ASN A 182 14.84 -11.93 -6.33
C ASN A 182 15.37 -10.49 -6.46
N TYR A 183 14.55 -9.49 -6.12
CA TYR A 183 14.92 -8.05 -6.17
C TYR A 183 15.43 -7.57 -7.53
N ARG A 184 14.82 -8.06 -8.62
CA ARG A 184 15.10 -7.62 -10.00
C ARG A 184 13.87 -7.78 -10.90
N PRO A 185 13.79 -7.08 -12.04
CA PRO A 185 12.74 -7.31 -13.04
C PRO A 185 12.73 -8.74 -13.57
N LEU A 186 11.55 -9.33 -13.74
CA LEU A 186 11.38 -10.65 -14.35
C LEU A 186 11.27 -10.51 -15.86
N VAL A 187 12.40 -10.54 -16.57
CA VAL A 187 12.45 -10.55 -18.03
C VAL A 187 13.35 -11.70 -18.44
N ILE A 188 12.84 -12.66 -19.21
CA ILE A 188 13.57 -13.87 -19.61
C ILE A 188 13.60 -13.92 -21.13
N GLY A 189 14.80 -13.90 -21.70
CA GLY A 189 15.02 -13.85 -23.15
C GLY A 189 15.28 -12.46 -23.73
N THR A 190 15.42 -12.43 -25.05
CA THR A 190 15.65 -11.23 -25.86
C THR A 190 15.01 -11.46 -27.22
N GLU A 191 14.32 -10.45 -27.77
CA GLU A 191 13.51 -10.52 -29.01
C GLU A 191 12.29 -11.43 -28.89
N VAL A 192 12.49 -12.66 -28.41
CA VAL A 192 11.47 -13.59 -27.94
C VAL A 192 11.62 -13.74 -26.43
N TYR A 193 10.51 -13.53 -25.72
CA TYR A 193 10.44 -13.56 -24.26
C TYR A 193 9.62 -14.75 -23.77
N ARG A 194 10.03 -15.34 -22.64
CA ARG A 194 9.31 -16.44 -21.99
C ARG A 194 8.00 -15.92 -21.40
N GLY A 195 6.92 -16.68 -21.47
CA GLY A 195 5.56 -16.25 -21.12
C GLY A 195 5.35 -15.77 -19.68
N ASP A 196 6.23 -16.14 -18.76
CA ASP A 196 6.24 -15.68 -17.37
C ASP A 196 7.03 -14.37 -17.15
N SER A 197 7.57 -13.77 -18.21
CA SER A 197 8.19 -12.44 -18.16
C SER A 197 7.13 -11.35 -17.97
N PHE A 198 7.47 -10.30 -17.20
CA PHE A 198 6.67 -9.08 -17.12
C PHE A 198 6.58 -8.43 -18.51
N ILE A 199 5.37 -8.33 -19.06
CA ILE A 199 5.16 -7.84 -20.43
C ILE A 199 5.73 -6.43 -20.61
N CYS A 200 5.39 -5.52 -19.69
CA CYS A 200 5.88 -4.14 -19.75
C CYS A 200 7.40 -4.04 -19.54
N GLY A 201 7.97 -4.89 -18.68
CA GLY A 201 9.42 -4.98 -18.52
C GLY A 201 10.11 -5.47 -19.80
N SER A 202 9.55 -6.48 -20.47
CA SER A 202 10.03 -6.97 -21.77
C SER A 202 9.89 -5.92 -22.87
N ALA A 203 8.82 -5.11 -22.85
CA ALA A 203 8.61 -4.03 -23.82
C ALA A 203 9.60 -2.88 -23.66
N ILE A 204 9.93 -2.51 -22.42
CA ILE A 204 11.01 -1.56 -22.13
C ILE A 204 12.36 -2.14 -22.57
N HIS A 205 12.65 -3.39 -22.22
CA HIS A 205 13.88 -4.07 -22.64
C HIS A 205 14.02 -4.09 -24.18
N ALA A 206 12.93 -4.36 -24.91
CA ALA A 206 12.87 -4.33 -26.37
C ALA A 206 13.00 -2.91 -26.97
N GLY A 207 12.81 -1.86 -26.18
CA GLY A 207 12.79 -0.46 -26.63
C GLY A 207 11.48 -0.03 -27.25
N ILE A 208 10.40 -0.83 -27.09
CA ILE A 208 9.07 -0.54 -27.65
C ILE A 208 8.32 0.46 -26.77
N VAL A 209 8.52 0.37 -25.46
CA VAL A 209 7.90 1.24 -24.45
C VAL A 209 8.98 2.05 -23.75
N ASP A 210 8.72 3.32 -23.52
CA ASP A 210 9.60 4.20 -22.74
C ASP A 210 9.28 4.07 -21.24
N ASP A 211 10.31 3.88 -20.41
CA ASP A 211 10.12 3.71 -18.97
C ASP A 211 9.55 4.97 -18.30
N GLN A 212 9.84 6.18 -18.79
CA GLN A 212 9.37 7.40 -18.15
C GLN A 212 7.94 7.79 -18.54
N LYS A 213 7.53 7.45 -19.77
CA LYS A 213 6.25 7.87 -20.34
C LYS A 213 5.21 6.75 -20.44
N GLY A 214 5.63 5.50 -20.27
CA GLY A 214 4.84 4.35 -20.70
C GLY A 214 4.78 4.28 -22.22
N GLY A 215 3.82 3.50 -22.74
CA GLY A 215 3.71 3.31 -24.18
C GLY A 215 2.82 2.13 -24.52
N ALA A 216 2.77 1.81 -25.80
CA ALA A 216 1.98 0.70 -26.32
C ALA A 216 2.72 -0.06 -27.40
N GLY A 217 2.24 -1.26 -27.67
CA GLY A 217 2.74 -2.09 -28.75
C GLY A 217 1.82 -3.27 -29.01
N ARG A 218 2.32 -4.22 -29.79
CA ARG A 218 1.63 -5.46 -30.10
C ARG A 218 2.41 -6.65 -29.60
N ILE A 219 1.71 -7.57 -28.94
CA ILE A 219 2.21 -8.90 -28.58
C ILE A 219 1.81 -9.88 -29.67
N THR A 220 2.72 -10.78 -30.04
CA THR A 220 2.43 -11.96 -30.84
C THR A 220 2.90 -13.19 -30.10
N LEU A 221 1.99 -14.15 -29.88
CA LEU A 221 2.35 -15.42 -29.26
C LEU A 221 3.07 -16.32 -30.26
N VAL A 222 4.26 -16.79 -29.87
CA VAL A 222 5.17 -17.59 -30.70
C VAL A 222 4.96 -19.08 -30.48
N GLY A 223 4.36 -19.49 -29.35
CA GLY A 223 4.25 -20.89 -28.96
C GLY A 223 5.50 -21.42 -28.30
N ASN A 224 5.80 -22.70 -28.55
CA ASN A 224 6.95 -23.37 -27.96
C ASN A 224 8.25 -22.79 -28.53
N TYR A 225 9.11 -22.29 -27.63
CA TYR A 225 10.40 -21.71 -27.99
C TYR A 225 11.48 -22.22 -27.05
N ASP A 226 12.70 -22.36 -27.54
CA ASP A 226 13.86 -22.80 -26.76
C ASP A 226 15.01 -21.78 -26.79
N ASN A 227 15.92 -21.90 -25.83
CA ASN A 227 17.16 -21.12 -25.78
C ASN A 227 16.96 -19.60 -25.73
N PHE A 228 16.42 -19.13 -24.61
CA PHE A 228 16.28 -17.71 -24.31
C PHE A 228 17.65 -17.12 -23.92
N ALA A 229 18.17 -16.20 -24.73
CA ALA A 229 19.44 -15.52 -24.45
C ALA A 229 19.27 -14.34 -23.48
N SER A 230 20.31 -14.06 -22.70
CA SER A 230 20.38 -12.89 -21.80
C SER A 230 21.08 -11.73 -22.48
N THR A 231 20.49 -10.54 -22.40
CA THR A 231 21.14 -9.28 -22.81
C THR A 231 20.77 -8.15 -21.87
N LYS A 232 21.51 -7.04 -21.93
CA LYS A 232 21.19 -5.81 -21.22
C LYS A 232 20.84 -4.72 -22.21
N ARG A 233 19.58 -4.28 -22.22
CA ARG A 233 19.04 -3.25 -23.11
C ARG A 233 18.10 -2.32 -22.32
N HIS A 234 18.15 -1.02 -22.63
CA HIS A 234 17.27 0.00 -22.03
C HIS A 234 17.19 -0.06 -20.48
N GLY A 235 18.32 -0.33 -19.82
CA GLY A 235 18.41 -0.38 -18.35
C GLY A 235 17.98 -1.71 -17.71
N ILE A 236 17.40 -2.65 -18.47
CA ILE A 236 16.97 -3.96 -17.97
C ILE A 236 17.95 -5.03 -18.46
N GLU A 237 18.32 -5.95 -17.56
CA GLU A 237 19.12 -7.13 -17.88
C GLU A 237 18.21 -8.37 -17.83
N SER A 238 18.01 -9.00 -18.99
CA SER A 238 17.19 -10.19 -19.11
C SER A 238 17.90 -11.45 -18.60
N LEU A 239 17.14 -12.47 -18.26
CA LEU A 239 17.62 -13.75 -17.74
C LEU A 239 17.76 -14.75 -18.88
N PRO A 240 18.81 -15.59 -18.86
CA PRO A 240 18.93 -16.68 -19.82
C PRO A 240 18.07 -17.87 -19.38
N PHE A 241 17.59 -18.65 -20.34
CA PHE A 241 16.96 -19.94 -20.10
C PHE A 241 17.29 -20.90 -21.25
N ASP A 242 18.18 -21.86 -20.99
CA ASP A 242 18.77 -22.81 -21.92
C ASP A 242 17.92 -24.09 -22.07
N SER A 243 16.60 -23.90 -22.13
CA SER A 243 15.63 -24.96 -22.37
C SER A 243 14.41 -24.44 -23.13
N TYR A 244 13.42 -25.30 -23.31
CA TYR A 244 12.17 -24.99 -23.98
C TYR A 244 11.07 -24.57 -22.99
N PHE A 245 10.18 -23.72 -23.45
CA PHE A 245 8.99 -23.31 -22.73
C PHE A 245 7.79 -23.22 -23.70
N PRO A 246 6.59 -23.69 -23.31
CA PRO A 246 5.45 -23.85 -24.23
C PRO A 246 4.83 -22.52 -24.70
N LEU A 247 5.05 -21.44 -23.96
CA LEU A 247 4.48 -20.12 -24.25
C LEU A 247 5.59 -19.08 -24.29
N ALA A 248 5.91 -18.62 -25.50
CA ALA A 248 6.78 -17.47 -25.72
C ALA A 248 6.05 -16.39 -26.51
N PHE A 249 6.55 -15.16 -26.43
CA PHE A 249 5.98 -14.04 -27.15
C PHE A 249 7.06 -13.12 -27.71
N SER A 250 6.75 -12.49 -28.83
CA SER A 250 7.52 -11.38 -29.39
C SER A 250 6.71 -10.09 -29.31
N LEU A 251 7.43 -8.98 -29.36
CA LEU A 251 6.86 -7.64 -29.24
C LEU A 251 7.22 -6.83 -30.49
N ALA A 252 6.27 -6.02 -30.96
CA ALA A 252 6.47 -5.09 -32.05
C ALA A 252 5.87 -3.72 -31.73
N PHE A 253 6.44 -2.68 -32.34
CA PHE A 253 5.77 -1.39 -32.44
C PHE A 253 4.50 -1.53 -33.28
N ASP A 254 3.50 -0.73 -32.97
CA ASP A 254 2.28 -0.65 -33.74
C ASP A 254 1.93 0.82 -33.99
N ASP A 255 2.20 1.27 -35.21
CA ASP A 255 1.96 2.66 -35.62
C ASP A 255 0.47 2.94 -35.91
N SER A 256 -0.40 1.92 -35.86
CA SER A 256 -1.83 2.08 -36.15
C SER A 256 -2.59 2.81 -35.04
N PHE A 257 -2.01 2.91 -33.85
CA PHE A 257 -2.59 3.66 -32.73
C PHE A 257 -1.51 4.35 -31.92
N GLN A 258 -1.84 5.47 -31.29
CA GLN A 258 -0.92 6.19 -30.43
C GLN A 258 -1.31 6.01 -28.98
N ALA A 259 -0.36 5.53 -28.17
CA ALA A 259 -0.50 5.53 -26.74
C ALA A 259 -0.71 6.97 -26.24
N ILE A 260 -1.72 7.16 -25.40
CA ILE A 260 -1.88 8.44 -24.70
C ILE A 260 -0.74 8.52 -23.67
N SER A 261 0.06 9.57 -23.77
CA SER A 261 1.14 9.83 -22.80
C SER A 261 0.59 9.89 -21.39
N ASP A 262 1.31 9.32 -20.43
CA ASP A 262 0.87 9.27 -19.04
C ASP A 262 0.54 10.68 -18.49
N PRO A 263 -0.74 10.96 -18.15
CA PRO A 263 -1.18 12.27 -17.69
C PRO A 263 -0.62 12.67 -16.31
N ARG A 264 -0.03 11.73 -15.55
CA ARG A 264 0.50 11.97 -14.19
C ARG A 264 1.43 13.18 -14.13
N SER A 265 2.36 13.26 -15.08
CA SER A 265 3.39 14.32 -15.11
C SER A 265 2.81 15.72 -15.31
N ALA A 266 1.74 15.84 -16.10
CA ALA A 266 1.08 17.10 -16.39
C ALA A 266 0.08 17.50 -15.29
N LEU A 267 -0.66 16.54 -14.73
CA LEU A 267 -1.72 16.82 -13.75
C LEU A 267 -1.16 17.10 -12.34
N LEU A 268 0.00 16.55 -11.99
CA LEU A 268 0.62 16.79 -10.68
C LEU A 268 0.89 18.28 -10.39
N PRO A 269 1.61 19.05 -11.23
CA PRO A 269 1.85 20.46 -10.97
C PRO A 269 0.54 21.27 -10.93
N ILE A 270 -0.47 20.88 -11.72
CA ILE A 270 -1.80 21.49 -11.70
C ILE A 270 -2.49 21.24 -10.35
N SER A 271 -2.46 20.00 -9.85
CA SER A 271 -3.08 19.63 -8.56
C SER A 271 -2.38 20.31 -7.38
N ILE A 272 -1.05 20.42 -7.43
CA ILE A 272 -0.26 21.21 -6.48
C ILE A 272 -0.68 22.69 -6.54
N LEU A 273 -0.84 23.26 -7.74
CA LEU A 273 -1.26 24.65 -7.89
C LEU A 273 -2.64 24.90 -7.27
N PHE A 274 -3.66 24.08 -7.59
CA PHE A 274 -4.99 24.23 -7.02
C PHE A 274 -4.98 24.12 -5.49
N THR A 275 -4.32 23.09 -4.95
CA THR A 275 -4.22 22.93 -3.49
C THR A 275 -3.42 24.05 -2.82
N ALA A 276 -2.37 24.57 -3.46
CA ALA A 276 -1.59 25.69 -2.98
C ALA A 276 -2.41 26.99 -2.97
N VAL A 277 -3.21 27.24 -4.01
CA VAL A 277 -4.16 28.35 -4.03
C VAL A 277 -5.15 28.22 -2.87
N LEU A 278 -5.77 27.05 -2.68
CA LEU A 278 -6.67 26.83 -1.54
C LEU A 278 -5.98 27.07 -0.19
N ALA A 279 -4.75 26.57 -0.02
CA ALA A 279 -3.99 26.74 1.22
C ALA A 279 -3.63 28.22 1.47
N VAL A 280 -3.06 28.93 0.49
CA VAL A 280 -2.57 30.30 0.66
C VAL A 280 -3.71 31.30 0.89
N PHE A 281 -4.86 31.06 0.26
CA PHE A 281 -5.96 32.02 0.25
C PHE A 281 -7.06 31.73 1.29
N SER A 282 -6.93 30.67 2.10
CA SER A 282 -7.94 30.33 3.12
C SER A 282 -7.44 30.53 4.54
N THR A 283 -8.23 31.20 5.38
CA THR A 283 -7.97 31.30 6.84
C THR A 283 -8.68 30.20 7.65
N SER A 284 -9.65 29.52 7.05
CA SER A 284 -10.45 28.52 7.74
C SER A 284 -9.74 27.16 7.77
N PRO A 285 -9.63 26.50 8.93
CA PRO A 285 -9.14 25.12 9.02
C PRO A 285 -9.94 24.13 8.16
N LYS A 286 -11.22 24.44 7.87
CA LYS A 286 -12.11 23.59 7.05
C LYS A 286 -11.62 23.42 5.60
N ILE A 287 -10.69 24.25 5.13
CA ILE A 287 -10.03 24.08 3.83
C ILE A 287 -9.30 22.73 3.70
N PHE A 288 -9.03 22.07 4.84
CA PHE A 288 -8.55 20.70 4.86
C PHE A 288 -9.41 19.75 4.01
N PHE A 289 -10.75 19.81 4.09
CA PHE A 289 -11.62 18.87 3.37
C PHE A 289 -11.50 18.94 1.84
N PRO A 290 -11.62 20.12 1.18
CA PRO A 290 -11.41 20.18 -0.26
C PRO A 290 -9.98 19.78 -0.66
N ILE A 291 -8.95 20.18 0.10
CA ILE A 291 -7.56 19.76 -0.16
C ILE A 291 -7.40 18.23 -0.05
N PHE A 292 -7.95 17.64 1.01
CA PHE A 292 -7.94 16.20 1.24
C PHE A 292 -8.59 15.45 0.07
N THR A 293 -9.79 15.86 -0.35
CA THR A 293 -10.50 15.23 -1.48
C THR A 293 -9.74 15.36 -2.80
N LEU A 294 -9.15 16.53 -3.05
CA LEU A 294 -8.33 16.81 -4.23
C LEU A 294 -7.11 15.87 -4.32
N ILE A 295 -6.36 15.77 -3.22
CA ILE A 295 -5.18 14.90 -3.12
C ILE A 295 -5.61 13.43 -3.19
N PHE A 296 -6.69 13.05 -2.50
CA PHE A 296 -7.22 11.69 -2.54
C PHE A 296 -7.64 11.28 -3.96
N ALA A 297 -8.31 12.15 -4.69
CA ALA A 297 -8.67 11.93 -6.09
C ALA A 297 -7.42 11.85 -6.98
N HIS A 298 -6.44 12.73 -6.78
CA HIS A 298 -5.19 12.69 -7.53
C HIS A 298 -4.47 11.35 -7.35
N VAL A 299 -4.34 10.87 -6.11
CA VAL A 299 -3.71 9.58 -5.83
C VAL A 299 -4.50 8.43 -6.43
N SER A 300 -5.81 8.40 -6.22
CA SER A 300 -6.68 7.28 -6.62
C SER A 300 -6.77 7.09 -8.14
N PHE A 301 -6.62 8.15 -8.93
CA PHE A 301 -6.76 8.07 -10.39
C PHE A 301 -5.44 8.16 -11.15
N PHE A 302 -4.43 8.83 -10.58
CA PHE A 302 -3.23 9.19 -11.33
C PHE A 302 -1.95 8.73 -10.66
N SER A 303 -1.56 9.28 -9.51
CA SER A 303 -0.19 9.09 -9.03
C SER A 303 0.12 7.70 -8.49
N ASP A 304 -0.85 7.02 -7.89
CA ASP A 304 -0.70 5.63 -7.40
C ASP A 304 -2.08 4.94 -7.34
N PRO A 305 -2.73 4.72 -8.51
CA PRO A 305 -4.07 4.18 -8.55
C PRO A 305 -4.11 2.70 -8.13
N PRO A 306 -5.28 2.18 -7.69
CA PRO A 306 -5.46 0.75 -7.50
C PRO A 306 -5.19 -0.05 -8.79
N SER A 307 -4.85 -1.33 -8.64
CA SER A 307 -4.66 -2.22 -9.79
C SER A 307 -5.98 -2.41 -10.50
N ALA A 308 -5.93 -2.45 -11.83
CA ALA A 308 -7.11 -2.69 -12.65
C ALA A 308 -7.43 -4.18 -12.74
N SER A 309 -8.63 -4.50 -13.25
CA SER A 309 -9.01 -5.87 -13.55
C SER A 309 -8.17 -6.46 -14.69
N TYR A 310 -7.93 -7.78 -14.61
CA TYR A 310 -7.17 -8.52 -15.63
C TYR A 310 -7.85 -8.41 -17.00
N HIS A 311 -7.07 -8.08 -18.04
CA HIS A 311 -7.55 -7.81 -19.42
C HIS A 311 -8.57 -6.67 -19.52
N SER A 312 -8.39 -5.61 -18.74
CA SER A 312 -9.25 -4.44 -18.86
C SER A 312 -8.95 -3.61 -20.11
N THR A 313 -10.00 -3.23 -20.85
CA THR A 313 -9.91 -2.29 -21.97
C THR A 313 -9.84 -0.83 -21.48
N THR A 314 -10.14 -0.57 -20.21
CA THR A 314 -10.01 0.74 -19.58
C THR A 314 -9.92 0.62 -18.06
N VAL A 315 -8.97 1.36 -17.47
CA VAL A 315 -8.79 1.40 -16.02
C VAL A 315 -9.82 2.29 -15.31
N LEU A 316 -10.55 3.14 -16.06
CA LEU A 316 -11.40 4.19 -15.48
C LEU A 316 -12.57 3.65 -14.63
N PRO A 317 -13.36 2.64 -15.06
CA PRO A 317 -14.46 2.10 -14.24
C PRO A 317 -13.95 1.49 -12.92
N ASP A 318 -12.82 0.78 -12.97
CA ASP A 318 -12.20 0.18 -11.80
C ASP A 318 -11.73 1.26 -10.82
N HIS A 319 -11.05 2.30 -11.32
CA HIS A 319 -10.63 3.44 -10.51
C HIS A 319 -11.82 4.18 -9.88
N ILE A 320 -12.91 4.42 -10.64
CA ILE A 320 -14.13 5.07 -10.12
C ILE A 320 -14.75 4.22 -9.00
N SER A 321 -14.89 2.92 -9.23
CA SER A 321 -15.45 1.99 -8.25
C SER A 321 -14.65 1.98 -6.94
N MET A 322 -13.32 1.88 -7.05
CA MET A 322 -12.42 1.87 -5.90
C MET A 322 -12.36 3.22 -5.19
N PHE A 323 -12.37 4.33 -5.93
CA PHE A 323 -12.46 5.68 -5.38
C PHE A 323 -13.75 5.85 -4.55
N ALA A 324 -14.90 5.46 -5.11
CA ALA A 324 -16.19 5.55 -4.42
C ALA A 324 -16.23 4.67 -3.16
N LYS A 325 -15.68 3.44 -3.24
CA LYS A 325 -15.56 2.52 -2.11
C LYS A 325 -14.75 3.12 -0.95
N ARG A 326 -13.61 3.76 -1.27
CA ARG A 326 -12.60 4.15 -0.28
C ARG A 326 -12.77 5.57 0.25
N LEU A 327 -13.32 6.50 -0.53
CA LEU A 327 -13.46 7.91 -0.14
C LEU A 327 -14.39 8.09 1.06
N LEU A 328 -15.56 7.43 1.09
CA LEU A 328 -16.55 7.66 2.13
C LEU A 328 -16.03 7.29 3.54
N PRO A 329 -15.46 6.09 3.78
CA PRO A 329 -14.85 5.78 5.07
C PRO A 329 -13.64 6.68 5.38
N ALA A 330 -12.83 7.02 4.37
CA ALA A 330 -11.71 7.94 4.54
C ALA A 330 -12.14 9.33 4.99
N MET A 331 -13.27 9.85 4.48
CA MET A 331 -13.86 11.11 4.90
C MET A 331 -14.38 11.06 6.34
N PHE A 332 -14.95 9.94 6.78
CA PHE A 332 -15.35 9.78 8.19
C PHE A 332 -14.13 9.88 9.12
N VAL A 333 -13.03 9.19 8.78
CA VAL A 333 -11.77 9.31 9.52
C VAL A 333 -11.23 10.74 9.44
N ALA A 334 -11.30 11.39 8.27
CA ALA A 334 -10.88 12.78 8.08
C ALA A 334 -11.64 13.76 8.99
N VAL A 335 -12.94 13.55 9.24
CA VAL A 335 -13.73 14.36 10.20
C VAL A 335 -13.24 14.17 11.64
N VAL A 336 -12.91 12.93 12.04
CA VAL A 336 -12.34 12.66 13.37
C VAL A 336 -10.96 13.31 13.50
N LEU A 337 -10.09 13.14 12.50
CA LEU A 337 -8.76 13.77 12.48
C LEU A 337 -8.86 15.31 12.47
N TYR A 338 -9.84 15.85 11.75
CA TYR A 338 -10.10 17.29 11.71
C TYR A 338 -10.40 17.83 13.10
N SER A 339 -11.41 17.28 13.77
CA SER A 339 -11.88 17.76 15.08
C SER A 339 -10.88 17.53 16.22
N THR A 340 -10.06 16.48 16.13
CA THR A 340 -9.13 16.10 17.22
C THR A 340 -7.71 16.64 17.05
N VAL A 341 -7.24 16.82 15.81
CA VAL A 341 -5.83 17.09 15.50
C VAL A 341 -5.67 18.34 14.64
N ILE A 342 -6.31 18.39 13.48
CA ILE A 342 -6.00 19.36 12.41
C ILE A 342 -6.55 20.75 12.74
N GLU A 343 -7.79 20.82 13.23
CA GLU A 343 -8.43 22.09 13.61
C GLU A 343 -7.56 22.85 14.60
N ARG A 344 -6.99 22.16 15.59
CA ARG A 344 -6.12 22.77 16.59
C ARG A 344 -4.84 23.34 16.00
N THR A 345 -4.23 22.64 15.04
CA THR A 345 -2.98 23.09 14.41
C THR A 345 -3.21 24.28 13.48
N LEU A 346 -4.33 24.31 12.75
CA LEU A 346 -4.60 25.33 11.72
C LEU A 346 -5.44 26.52 12.20
N SER A 347 -6.13 26.41 13.34
CA SER A 347 -6.96 27.50 13.86
C SER A 347 -6.15 28.74 14.18
N GLY A 348 -6.61 29.89 13.71
CA GLY A 348 -5.94 31.18 13.93
C GLY A 348 -4.59 31.33 13.23
N LEU A 349 -4.19 30.40 12.36
CA LEU A 349 -2.91 30.47 11.66
C LEU A 349 -2.93 31.56 10.59
N THR A 350 -2.13 32.60 10.79
CA THR A 350 -1.98 33.73 9.86
C THR A 350 -0.82 33.56 8.88
N ALA A 351 0.02 32.54 9.06
CA ALA A 351 1.18 32.24 8.22
C ALA A 351 0.79 31.38 7.00
N GLN A 352 0.10 31.99 6.02
CA GLN A 352 -0.47 31.28 4.88
C GLN A 352 0.55 30.59 3.96
N PHE A 353 1.68 31.21 3.68
CA PHE A 353 2.76 30.60 2.89
C PHE A 353 3.48 29.51 3.68
N GLU A 354 3.64 29.66 4.99
CA GLU A 354 4.24 28.61 5.82
C GLU A 354 3.33 27.38 5.90
N LYS A 355 2.02 27.59 6.01
CA LYS A 355 1.02 26.52 5.88
C LYS A 355 1.13 25.82 4.52
N ALA A 356 1.23 26.57 3.43
CA ALA A 356 1.38 25.98 2.10
C ALA A 356 2.70 25.21 1.93
N ILE A 357 3.82 25.73 2.45
CA ILE A 357 5.14 25.10 2.30
C ILE A 357 5.29 23.89 3.22
N PHE A 358 5.01 24.04 4.52
CA PHE A 358 5.26 22.96 5.48
C PHE A 358 4.11 21.96 5.53
N TRP A 359 2.89 22.43 5.73
CA TRP A 359 1.75 21.53 5.92
C TRP A 359 1.30 20.91 4.60
N LEU A 360 1.01 21.73 3.58
CA LEU A 360 0.61 21.19 2.27
C LEU A 360 1.79 20.53 1.53
N GLY A 361 3.00 21.09 1.61
CA GLY A 361 4.19 20.44 1.05
C GLY A 361 4.46 19.07 1.70
N GLY A 362 4.38 18.98 3.03
CA GLY A 362 4.42 17.69 3.74
C GLY A 362 3.31 16.74 3.29
N PHE A 363 2.09 17.25 3.09
CA PHE A 363 0.95 16.47 2.60
C PHE A 363 1.25 15.82 1.25
N TRP A 364 1.72 16.59 0.27
CA TRP A 364 2.13 16.04 -1.02
C TRP A 364 3.31 15.08 -0.93
N LEU A 365 4.29 15.34 -0.06
CA LEU A 365 5.42 14.42 0.15
C LEU A 365 4.94 13.05 0.65
N GLY A 366 4.00 13.01 1.59
CA GLY A 366 3.43 11.76 2.08
C GLY A 366 2.48 11.08 1.07
N ALA A 367 1.69 11.86 0.32
CA ALA A 367 0.74 11.34 -0.66
C ALA A 367 1.43 10.67 -1.86
N LEU A 368 2.64 11.12 -2.16
CA LEU A 368 3.51 10.59 -3.21
C LEU A 368 4.62 9.71 -2.63
N SER A 369 4.35 8.94 -1.56
CA SER A 369 5.36 8.11 -0.89
C SER A 369 6.06 7.12 -1.83
N ASN A 370 5.34 6.63 -2.84
CA ASN A 370 5.88 5.79 -3.90
C ASN A 370 6.99 6.46 -4.74
N TYR A 371 7.04 7.80 -4.73
CA TYR A 371 8.11 8.58 -5.38
C TYR A 371 9.10 9.16 -4.38
N THR A 372 8.65 9.52 -3.17
CA THR A 372 9.44 10.28 -2.20
C THR A 372 10.17 9.42 -1.18
N PHE A 373 9.71 8.20 -0.92
CA PHE A 373 10.29 7.30 0.10
C PHE A 373 10.74 5.94 -0.45
N ASP A 374 10.30 5.51 -1.64
CA ASP A 374 10.66 4.20 -2.21
C ASP A 374 12.17 4.02 -2.53
N TRP A 375 12.90 5.12 -2.68
CA TRP A 375 14.37 5.08 -2.86
C TRP A 375 15.11 4.68 -1.58
N ILE A 376 14.44 4.68 -0.42
CA ILE A 376 15.00 4.22 0.84
C ILE A 376 15.06 2.69 0.78
N PRO A 377 16.26 2.06 0.90
CA PRO A 377 16.44 0.62 0.68
C PRO A 377 15.95 -0.20 1.88
N ILE A 378 14.64 -0.16 2.14
CA ILE A 378 13.96 -0.91 3.20
C ILE A 378 12.62 -1.39 2.64
N SER A 379 12.60 -2.56 2.01
CA SER A 379 11.32 -3.16 1.58
C SER A 379 10.57 -3.82 2.74
N ARG A 380 11.30 -4.44 3.67
CA ARG A 380 10.77 -5.18 4.82
C ARG A 380 11.75 -5.12 5.98
N LEU A 381 11.23 -5.02 7.21
CA LEU A 381 12.03 -5.03 8.44
C LEU A 381 12.35 -6.46 8.92
N THR A 382 12.73 -7.36 8.01
CA THR A 382 13.20 -8.70 8.38
C THR A 382 14.72 -8.74 8.39
N ALA A 383 15.29 -9.62 9.22
CA ALA A 383 16.75 -9.78 9.29
C ALA A 383 17.35 -10.17 7.92
N HIS A 384 16.66 -11.05 7.18
CA HIS A 384 17.07 -11.50 5.86
C HIS A 384 17.12 -10.37 4.82
N ASP A 385 16.08 -9.53 4.80
CA ASP A 385 15.97 -8.45 3.81
C ASP A 385 16.96 -7.32 4.10
N LEU A 386 17.19 -7.01 5.39
CA LEU A 386 18.21 -6.05 5.83
C LEU A 386 19.65 -6.50 5.53
N GLU A 387 19.89 -7.80 5.38
CA GLU A 387 21.20 -8.35 4.98
C GLU A 387 21.39 -8.36 3.47
N GLN A 388 20.33 -8.62 2.70
CA GLN A 388 20.40 -8.69 1.24
C GLN A 388 20.38 -7.31 0.57
N GLN A 389 19.76 -6.30 1.18
CA GLN A 389 19.65 -4.96 0.58
C GLN A 389 20.85 -4.07 0.95
N PRO A 390 21.62 -3.58 -0.04
CA PRO A 390 22.74 -2.69 0.21
C PRO A 390 22.25 -1.35 0.80
N GLY A 391 22.85 -0.93 1.91
CA GLY A 391 22.53 0.36 2.56
C GLY A 391 21.35 0.33 3.54
N ALA A 392 20.58 -0.76 3.62
CA ALA A 392 19.38 -0.87 4.46
C ALA A 392 19.65 -0.60 5.96
N LYS A 393 20.74 -1.16 6.50
CA LYS A 393 21.14 -0.97 7.91
C LYS A 393 21.46 0.49 8.25
N ILE A 394 22.13 1.20 7.33
CA ILE A 394 22.49 2.61 7.52
C ILE A 394 21.22 3.47 7.44
N ALA A 395 20.37 3.24 6.44
CA ALA A 395 19.09 3.94 6.30
C ALA A 395 18.22 3.78 7.55
N LEU A 396 18.09 2.56 8.07
CA LEU A 396 17.33 2.28 9.28
C LEU A 396 17.88 3.03 10.51
N ALA A 397 19.20 3.04 10.69
CA ALA A 397 19.83 3.77 11.81
C ALA A 397 19.55 5.28 11.73
N VAL A 398 19.67 5.88 10.54
CA VAL A 398 19.37 7.31 10.33
C VAL A 398 17.90 7.61 10.64
N ILE A 399 16.98 6.79 10.15
CA ILE A 399 15.54 6.96 10.41
C ILE A 399 15.23 6.92 11.92
N ILE A 400 15.82 5.97 12.66
CA ILE A 400 15.62 5.86 14.11
C ILE A 400 16.11 7.12 14.83
N VAL A 401 17.28 7.64 14.47
CA VAL A 401 17.82 8.87 15.08
C VAL A 401 16.92 10.07 14.79
N VAL A 402 16.46 10.22 13.54
CA VAL A 402 15.55 11.31 13.15
C VAL A 402 14.23 11.22 13.91
N LEU A 403 13.62 10.03 13.98
CA LEU A 403 12.38 9.81 14.73
C LEU A 403 12.56 10.09 16.23
N ALA A 404 13.69 9.71 16.83
CA ALA A 404 13.97 10.00 18.23
C ALA A 404 14.02 11.52 18.49
N VAL A 405 14.68 12.28 17.62
CA VAL A 405 14.72 13.76 17.72
C VAL A 405 13.32 14.36 17.58
N ILE A 406 12.52 13.87 16.63
CA ILE A 406 11.13 14.31 16.44
C ILE A 406 10.31 14.04 17.71
N ILE A 407 10.36 12.82 18.25
CA ILE A 407 9.60 12.42 19.43
C ILE A 407 10.00 13.26 20.64
N LEU A 408 11.30 13.45 20.90
CA LEU A 408 11.78 14.28 22.00
C LEU A 408 11.31 15.73 21.87
N GLY A 409 11.34 16.29 20.66
CA GLY A 409 10.81 17.62 20.38
C GLY A 409 9.32 17.73 20.67
N GLN A 410 8.50 16.79 20.16
CA GLN A 410 7.06 16.78 20.42
C GLN A 410 6.74 16.63 21.91
N VAL A 411 7.42 15.72 22.61
CA VAL A 411 7.27 15.52 24.07
C VAL A 411 7.55 16.82 24.83
N TYR A 412 8.63 17.53 24.48
CA TYR A 412 8.97 18.81 25.09
C TYR A 412 7.86 19.86 24.88
N TYR A 413 7.34 20.01 23.66
CA TYR A 413 6.28 20.98 23.39
C TYR A 413 4.93 20.60 24.02
N PHE A 414 4.57 19.32 24.07
CA PHE A 414 3.39 18.86 24.82
C PHE A 414 3.53 19.09 26.33
N TRP A 415 4.75 18.98 26.86
CA TRP A 415 5.04 19.32 28.26
C TRP A 415 4.88 20.83 28.49
N LEU A 416 5.39 21.69 27.62
CA LEU A 416 5.19 23.14 27.70
C LEU A 416 3.70 23.53 27.70
N GLU A 417 2.86 22.82 26.93
CA GLU A 417 1.43 23.13 26.81
C GLU A 417 0.52 22.58 27.92
N GLY A 418 1.03 21.83 28.91
CA GLY A 418 0.12 21.23 29.90
C GLY A 418 -0.52 19.90 29.49
N ARG A 419 -0.14 19.34 28.33
CA ARG A 419 -0.90 18.25 27.68
C ARG A 419 -0.20 16.89 27.68
N LEU A 420 1.09 16.84 28.03
CA LEU A 420 1.91 15.62 27.92
C LEU A 420 1.26 14.39 28.56
N LEU A 421 0.76 14.49 29.80
CA LEU A 421 0.17 13.35 30.51
C LEU A 421 -1.04 12.76 29.80
N ARG A 422 -1.90 13.60 29.19
CA ARG A 422 -3.08 13.13 28.44
C ARG A 422 -2.66 12.36 27.19
N TYR A 423 -1.63 12.84 26.49
CA TYR A 423 -1.12 12.16 25.30
C TYR A 423 -0.34 10.90 25.66
N LEU A 424 0.42 10.87 26.76
CA LEU A 424 1.03 9.63 27.27
C LEU A 424 -0.04 8.59 27.62
N GLY A 425 -1.18 9.01 28.18
CA GLY A 425 -2.34 8.14 28.37
C GLY A 425 -2.90 7.59 27.05
N LEU A 426 -3.11 8.44 26.04
CA LEU A 426 -3.57 8.04 24.71
C LEU A 426 -2.59 7.04 24.04
N TYR A 427 -1.30 7.35 24.04
CA TYR A 427 -0.27 6.47 23.48
C TYR A 427 -0.13 5.18 24.30
N GLY A 428 -0.36 5.23 25.61
CA GLY A 428 -0.47 4.05 26.46
C GLY A 428 -1.61 3.13 26.03
N ILE A 429 -2.77 3.69 25.66
CA ILE A 429 -3.89 2.92 25.09
C ILE A 429 -3.48 2.31 23.75
N PHE A 430 -2.86 3.07 22.84
CA PHE A 430 -2.39 2.54 21.56
C PHE A 430 -1.41 1.38 21.73
N VAL A 431 -0.40 1.54 22.58
CA VAL A 431 0.58 0.49 22.89
C VAL A 431 -0.11 -0.72 23.50
N THR A 432 -1.04 -0.52 24.45
CA THR A 432 -1.80 -1.62 25.06
C THR A 432 -2.62 -2.38 24.02
N SER A 433 -3.32 -1.68 23.11
CA SER A 433 -4.05 -2.31 22.01
C SER A 433 -3.15 -3.10 21.09
N ILE A 434 -1.95 -2.59 20.76
CA ILE A 434 -0.95 -3.31 19.96
C ILE A 434 -0.46 -4.57 20.71
N LEU A 435 -0.17 -4.47 22.01
CA LEU A 435 0.23 -5.61 22.83
C LEU A 435 -0.87 -6.68 22.89
N ILE A 436 -2.14 -6.28 23.01
CA ILE A 436 -3.27 -7.21 22.93
C ILE A 436 -3.28 -7.90 21.56
N CYS A 437 -3.17 -7.14 20.46
CA CYS A 437 -3.11 -7.67 19.10
C CYS A 437 -1.98 -8.70 18.90
N LEU A 438 -0.83 -8.51 19.54
CA LEU A 438 0.32 -9.43 19.46
C LEU A 438 0.08 -10.77 20.17
N VAL A 439 -0.84 -10.82 21.13
CA VAL A 439 -1.12 -12.03 21.94
C VAL A 439 -2.27 -12.86 21.34
N ILE A 440 -3.03 -12.32 20.39
CA ILE A 440 -4.15 -13.04 19.76
C ILE A 440 -3.61 -14.20 18.90
N PRO A 441 -3.99 -15.46 19.18
CA PRO A 441 -3.50 -16.61 18.44
C PRO A 441 -4.08 -16.66 17.01
N GLY A 442 -3.26 -17.12 16.05
CA GLY A 442 -3.68 -17.36 14.66
C GLY A 442 -3.65 -16.14 13.74
N VAL A 443 -3.33 -14.95 14.27
CA VAL A 443 -3.13 -13.73 13.51
C VAL A 443 -1.75 -13.13 13.83
N ASN A 444 -1.22 -12.33 12.91
CA ASN A 444 0.00 -11.57 13.13
C ASN A 444 -0.28 -10.09 12.86
N LEU A 445 0.44 -9.26 13.58
CA LEU A 445 0.35 -7.81 13.47
C LEU A 445 1.05 -7.32 12.21
N ARG A 446 0.32 -6.64 11.33
CA ARG A 446 0.88 -5.90 10.18
C ARG A 446 0.45 -4.44 10.25
N ILE A 447 1.40 -3.56 10.55
CA ILE A 447 1.14 -2.13 10.63
C ILE A 447 1.43 -1.52 9.26
N HIS A 448 0.38 -1.29 8.47
CA HIS A 448 0.45 -0.50 7.26
C HIS A 448 0.74 0.98 7.58
N HIS A 449 1.35 1.70 6.66
CA HIS A 449 1.73 3.11 6.87
C HIS A 449 0.53 4.03 7.13
N TYR A 450 -0.66 3.72 6.62
CA TYR A 450 -1.88 4.49 6.95
C TYR A 450 -2.30 4.31 8.42
N ILE A 451 -2.09 3.13 9.02
CA ILE A 451 -2.33 2.87 10.45
C ILE A 451 -1.28 3.61 11.26
N LEU A 452 -0.02 3.52 10.86
CA LEU A 452 1.07 4.27 11.50
C LEU A 452 0.77 5.78 11.48
N ALA A 453 0.27 6.31 10.36
CA ALA A 453 -0.17 7.70 10.26
C ALA A 453 -1.25 8.03 11.29
N MET A 454 -2.32 7.22 11.40
CA MET A 454 -3.38 7.44 12.39
C MET A 454 -2.87 7.39 13.83
N LEU A 455 -1.93 6.50 14.15
CA LEU A 455 -1.34 6.40 15.48
C LEU A 455 -0.45 7.61 15.81
N LEU A 456 0.27 8.16 14.84
CA LEU A 456 1.23 9.25 15.05
C LEU A 456 0.62 10.65 14.92
N LEU A 457 -0.46 10.82 14.14
CA LEU A 457 -1.11 12.12 13.91
C LEU A 457 -1.47 12.90 15.18
N PRO A 458 -2.01 12.28 16.25
CA PRO A 458 -2.28 13.00 17.51
C PRO A 458 -1.05 13.75 18.06
N GLY A 459 0.14 13.18 17.90
CA GLY A 459 1.42 13.76 18.29
C GLY A 459 1.84 15.00 17.49
N THR A 460 1.06 15.40 16.48
CA THR A 460 1.31 16.59 15.66
C THR A 460 0.31 17.73 15.91
N SER A 461 -0.56 17.58 16.92
CA SER A 461 -1.61 18.56 17.29
C SER A 461 -1.09 19.80 18.02
N LEU A 462 0.07 20.30 17.60
CA LEU A 462 0.77 21.48 18.12
C LEU A 462 0.97 22.49 16.99
N GLN A 463 0.78 23.77 17.26
CA GLN A 463 0.98 24.82 16.26
C GLN A 463 2.46 25.25 16.25
N THR A 464 3.33 24.34 15.76
CA THR A 464 4.75 24.60 15.49
C THR A 464 5.07 24.27 14.03
N ARG A 465 6.11 24.89 13.46
CA ARG A 465 6.53 24.62 12.06
C ARG A 465 6.86 23.14 11.81
N PRO A 466 7.62 22.44 12.68
CA PRO A 466 7.85 21.01 12.51
C PRO A 466 6.55 20.21 12.56
N SER A 467 5.63 20.52 13.47
CA SER A 467 4.35 19.83 13.56
C SER A 467 3.47 20.02 12.32
N LEU A 468 3.52 21.19 11.66
CA LEU A 468 2.88 21.38 10.35
C LEU A 468 3.41 20.38 9.32
N LEU A 469 4.74 20.25 9.21
CA LEU A 469 5.39 19.33 8.27
C LEU A 469 5.06 17.86 8.59
N TYR A 470 5.19 17.45 9.85
CA TYR A 470 4.90 16.07 10.26
C TYR A 470 3.43 15.72 10.07
N GLN A 471 2.51 16.63 10.43
CA GLN A 471 1.09 16.44 10.20
C GLN A 471 0.79 16.27 8.71
N GLY A 472 1.37 17.12 7.86
CA GLY A 472 1.28 16.98 6.41
C GLY A 472 1.72 15.60 5.94
N ILE A 473 2.96 15.20 6.25
CA ILE A 473 3.52 13.90 5.81
C ILE A 473 2.63 12.74 6.24
N LEU A 474 2.16 12.72 7.49
CA LEU A 474 1.30 11.64 7.98
C LEU A 474 -0.09 11.65 7.31
N LEU A 475 -0.70 12.81 7.05
CA LEU A 475 -1.94 12.90 6.29
C LEU A 475 -1.76 12.39 4.86
N GLY A 476 -0.62 12.69 4.24
CA GLY A 476 -0.25 12.16 2.93
C GLY A 476 -0.12 10.64 2.93
N LEU A 477 0.63 10.09 3.88
CA LEU A 477 0.79 8.63 4.03
C LEU A 477 -0.54 7.93 4.28
N PHE A 478 -1.44 8.56 5.03
CA PHE A 478 -2.80 8.07 5.22
C PHE A 478 -3.57 7.99 3.89
N ILE A 479 -3.54 9.07 3.08
CA ILE A 479 -4.16 9.06 1.75
C ILE A 479 -3.52 8.01 0.86
N ASN A 480 -2.19 7.99 0.73
CA ASN A 480 -1.50 7.04 -0.14
C ASN A 480 -1.88 5.60 0.22
N GLY A 481 -1.81 5.24 1.50
CA GLY A 481 -2.12 3.87 1.94
C GLY A 481 -3.55 3.46 1.63
N ILE A 482 -4.54 4.30 1.91
CA ILE A 482 -5.95 3.93 1.67
C ILE A 482 -6.32 4.01 0.19
N ALA A 483 -5.90 5.07 -0.51
CA ALA A 483 -6.25 5.29 -1.91
C ALA A 483 -5.69 4.18 -2.81
N ARG A 484 -4.52 3.62 -2.49
CA ARG A 484 -3.91 2.48 -3.21
C ARG A 484 -4.34 1.13 -2.66
N TRP A 485 -4.20 0.91 -1.35
CA TRP A 485 -4.27 -0.43 -0.72
C TRP A 485 -5.55 -0.69 0.09
N ASP A 486 -6.47 0.27 0.18
CA ASP A 486 -7.68 0.18 1.01
C ASP A 486 -7.39 0.17 2.52
N PHE A 487 -8.45 0.02 3.33
CA PHE A 487 -8.38 -0.21 4.77
C PHE A 487 -7.98 -1.66 5.09
N ASP A 488 -6.77 -2.07 4.70
CA ASP A 488 -6.28 -3.43 4.93
C ASP A 488 -6.10 -3.74 6.43
N SER A 489 -6.36 -4.99 6.82
CA SER A 489 -6.41 -5.38 8.22
C SER A 489 -5.08 -5.16 8.96
N VAL A 490 -5.17 -4.64 10.20
CA VAL A 490 -4.05 -4.55 11.16
C VAL A 490 -3.62 -5.96 11.61
N LEU A 491 -4.56 -6.90 11.63
CA LEU A 491 -4.38 -8.29 12.04
C LEU A 491 -4.62 -9.20 10.84
N GLN A 492 -3.55 -9.80 10.32
CA GLN A 492 -3.62 -10.68 9.16
C GLN A 492 -3.27 -12.10 9.56
N THR A 493 -3.93 -13.08 8.95
CA THR A 493 -3.57 -14.49 9.16
C THR A 493 -2.19 -14.77 8.58
N SER A 494 -1.49 -15.79 9.09
CA SER A 494 -0.21 -16.21 8.52
C SER A 494 -0.33 -16.61 7.05
N ALA A 495 -1.52 -17.06 6.61
CA ALA A 495 -1.79 -17.36 5.21
C ALA A 495 -1.90 -16.09 4.35
N ALA A 496 -2.58 -15.05 4.84
CA ALA A 496 -2.71 -13.77 4.14
C ALA A 496 -1.37 -13.02 4.04
N LEU A 497 -0.55 -13.07 5.10
CA LEU A 497 0.78 -12.44 5.11
C LEU A 497 1.79 -13.13 4.20
N ARG A 498 1.69 -14.45 4.09
CA ARG A 498 2.56 -15.21 3.20
C ARG A 498 2.27 -14.85 1.75
N ASP A 499 1.02 -14.60 1.40
CA ASP A 499 0.59 -14.27 0.03
C ASP A 499 1.21 -15.23 -1.01
N ASP A 500 2.10 -14.72 -1.86
CA ASP A 500 2.82 -15.50 -2.86
C ASP A 500 4.16 -16.11 -2.37
N ALA A 501 4.61 -15.82 -1.15
CA ALA A 501 5.88 -16.29 -0.58
C ALA A 501 5.94 -17.81 -0.29
N LYS A 502 7.17 -18.31 -0.04
CA LYS A 502 7.48 -19.72 0.27
C LYS A 502 6.80 -20.17 1.58
N PHE A 503 6.37 -21.43 1.63
CA PHE A 503 5.78 -22.07 2.82
C PHE A 503 6.84 -22.49 3.86
N ASN A 504 8.09 -22.61 3.44
CA ASN A 504 9.15 -23.37 4.11
C ASN A 504 8.73 -24.81 4.43
N SER A 505 8.00 -25.45 3.50
CA SER A 505 7.52 -26.82 3.67
C SER A 505 8.62 -27.85 3.40
N VAL A 506 8.43 -29.06 3.93
CA VAL A 506 9.24 -30.21 3.52
C VAL A 506 9.00 -30.48 2.03
N VAL A 507 10.07 -30.80 1.30
CA VAL A 507 10.02 -31.12 -0.12
C VAL A 507 10.28 -32.62 -0.35
N PRO A 508 9.74 -33.23 -1.42
CA PRO A 508 10.01 -34.63 -1.74
C PRO A 508 11.50 -34.93 -1.88
N LYS A 509 11.96 -36.00 -1.23
CA LYS A 509 13.33 -36.49 -1.35
C LYS A 509 13.40 -37.50 -2.49
N ILE A 510 14.15 -37.14 -3.53
CA ILE A 510 14.35 -38.00 -4.70
C ILE A 510 15.39 -39.06 -4.34
N LEU A 511 15.05 -40.34 -4.48
CA LEU A 511 15.93 -41.45 -4.07
C LEU A 511 16.98 -41.70 -5.14
N ASN A 512 16.56 -42.13 -6.33
CA ASN A 512 17.39 -42.33 -7.52
C ASN A 512 16.53 -42.17 -8.77
N ALA A 513 17.12 -41.63 -9.84
CA ALA A 513 16.54 -41.63 -11.18
C ALA A 513 17.11 -42.82 -11.97
N VAL A 514 16.25 -43.63 -12.57
CA VAL A 514 16.64 -44.70 -13.50
C VAL A 514 16.44 -44.20 -14.92
N ILE A 515 17.49 -44.24 -15.73
CA ILE A 515 17.47 -43.78 -17.11
C ILE A 515 17.57 -45.00 -18.02
N GLU A 516 16.55 -45.19 -18.83
CA GLU A 516 16.50 -46.25 -19.84
C GLU A 516 16.51 -45.58 -21.23
N SER A 517 17.48 -45.91 -22.06
CA SER A 517 17.58 -45.41 -23.43
C SER A 517 17.24 -46.53 -24.40
N ASP A 518 16.39 -46.23 -25.38
CA ASP A 518 16.04 -47.12 -26.48
C ASP A 518 16.31 -46.45 -27.84
N THR A 519 15.78 -47.02 -28.93
CA THR A 519 15.92 -46.47 -30.28
C THR A 519 15.06 -45.25 -30.57
N GLU A 520 14.04 -44.97 -29.76
CA GLU A 520 13.06 -43.90 -29.95
C GLU A 520 13.32 -42.69 -29.03
N GLY A 521 13.99 -42.89 -27.89
CA GLY A 521 14.34 -41.82 -26.96
C GLY A 521 15.00 -42.30 -25.68
N THR A 522 14.88 -41.50 -24.63
CA THR A 522 15.37 -41.85 -23.30
C THR A 522 14.30 -41.54 -22.27
N VAL A 523 14.00 -42.52 -21.43
CA VAL A 523 12.98 -42.44 -20.38
C VAL A 523 13.67 -42.31 -19.03
N ALA A 524 13.38 -41.23 -18.31
CA ALA A 524 13.82 -41.04 -16.94
C ALA A 524 12.67 -41.40 -15.98
N THR A 525 12.90 -42.39 -15.11
CA THR A 525 11.97 -42.79 -14.05
C THR A 525 12.50 -42.30 -12.70
N PHE A 526 11.74 -41.41 -12.06
CA PHE A 526 12.06 -40.83 -10.77
C PHE A 526 11.28 -41.54 -9.68
N SER A 527 11.98 -42.15 -8.72
CA SER A 527 11.37 -42.76 -7.55
C SER A 527 11.52 -41.87 -6.33
N TYR A 528 10.46 -41.76 -5.54
CA TYR A 528 10.42 -40.93 -4.34
C TYR A 528 10.33 -41.78 -3.09
N ASP A 529 10.84 -41.24 -1.98
CA ASP A 529 10.69 -41.85 -0.66
C ASP A 529 9.24 -41.77 -0.16
N VAL A 530 8.93 -42.58 0.84
CA VAL A 530 7.60 -42.64 1.47
C VAL A 530 7.18 -41.26 1.97
N HIS A 531 5.94 -40.87 1.66
CA HIS A 531 5.49 -39.50 1.88
C HIS A 531 5.09 -39.25 3.34
N PRO A 532 5.26 -38.01 3.84
CA PRO A 532 4.82 -37.64 5.18
C PRO A 532 3.31 -37.83 5.39
N ILE A 533 2.90 -38.12 6.62
CA ILE A 533 1.49 -38.22 7.00
C ILE A 533 0.79 -36.88 6.73
N GLY A 534 -0.39 -36.92 6.09
CA GLY A 534 -1.20 -35.75 5.78
C GLY A 534 -0.96 -35.14 4.40
N VAL A 535 -0.05 -35.71 3.60
CA VAL A 535 0.12 -35.36 2.18
C VAL A 535 -0.88 -36.11 1.32
N ASN A 536 -1.56 -35.42 0.40
CA ASN A 536 -2.53 -36.02 -0.51
C ASN A 536 -1.95 -36.34 -1.90
N GLY A 537 -0.85 -35.72 -2.31
CA GLY A 537 -0.29 -35.88 -3.65
C GLY A 537 1.12 -35.32 -3.84
N ILE A 538 1.65 -35.50 -5.05
CA ILE A 538 2.88 -34.86 -5.56
C ILE A 538 2.54 -34.08 -6.83
N SER A 539 3.21 -32.93 -6.98
CA SER A 539 3.22 -32.12 -8.19
C SER A 539 4.66 -32.05 -8.73
N VAL A 540 4.81 -32.19 -10.05
CA VAL A 540 6.09 -32.21 -10.75
C VAL A 540 6.14 -31.08 -11.76
N LEU A 541 7.16 -30.22 -11.65
CA LEU A 541 7.52 -29.27 -12.69
C LEU A 541 8.65 -29.82 -13.55
N VAL A 542 8.50 -29.63 -14.86
CA VAL A 542 9.60 -29.74 -15.82
C VAL A 542 9.70 -28.39 -16.54
N ASN A 543 10.85 -27.71 -16.42
CA ASN A 543 11.08 -26.39 -17.01
C ASN A 543 10.05 -25.34 -16.56
N ASP A 544 9.72 -25.34 -15.27
CA ASP A 544 8.73 -24.45 -14.64
C ASP A 544 7.28 -24.63 -15.16
N VAL A 545 7.00 -25.74 -15.85
CA VAL A 545 5.65 -26.17 -16.28
C VAL A 545 5.21 -27.37 -15.47
N GLU A 546 4.00 -27.32 -14.90
CA GLU A 546 3.43 -28.48 -14.21
C GLU A 546 3.09 -29.57 -15.23
N ARG A 547 3.79 -30.71 -15.14
CA ARG A 547 3.62 -31.85 -16.05
C ARG A 547 2.87 -33.01 -15.42
N ASP A 548 2.92 -33.11 -14.10
CA ASP A 548 2.19 -34.15 -13.39
C ASP A 548 1.66 -33.63 -12.05
N ARG A 549 0.49 -34.12 -11.69
CA ARG A 549 -0.13 -33.93 -10.38
C ARG A 549 -0.88 -35.21 -10.03
N THR A 550 -0.24 -36.04 -9.22
CA THR A 550 -0.75 -37.34 -8.82
C THR A 550 -1.20 -37.32 -7.37
N PHE A 551 -2.40 -37.87 -7.09
CA PHE A 551 -2.95 -38.01 -5.74
C PHE A 551 -2.88 -39.46 -5.26
N TYR A 552 -2.71 -39.65 -3.95
CA TYR A 552 -2.64 -40.97 -3.32
C TYR A 552 -4.00 -41.38 -2.77
N GLU A 553 -4.69 -42.29 -3.47
CA GLU A 553 -5.84 -42.98 -2.92
C GLU A 553 -5.36 -44.26 -2.21
N GLY A 554 -5.37 -44.28 -0.87
CA GLY A 554 -5.29 -45.53 -0.10
C GLY A 554 -3.98 -45.92 0.61
N GLY A 555 -3.02 -45.01 0.84
CA GLY A 555 -1.89 -45.26 1.77
C GLY A 555 -0.49 -44.90 1.24
N LEU A 556 0.54 -45.31 2.00
CA LEU A 556 1.98 -45.04 1.78
C LEU A 556 2.53 -45.85 0.58
N VAL A 557 2.21 -45.44 -0.65
CA VAL A 557 2.77 -46.08 -1.85
C VAL A 557 3.98 -45.27 -2.34
N ALA A 558 5.09 -45.95 -2.62
CA ALA A 558 6.21 -45.36 -3.35
C ALA A 558 5.73 -45.01 -4.76
N ALA A 559 5.62 -43.72 -5.07
CA ALA A 559 5.23 -43.23 -6.37
C ALA A 559 6.45 -43.04 -7.29
N SER A 560 6.23 -43.16 -8.58
CA SER A 560 7.23 -42.87 -9.60
C SER A 560 6.68 -41.94 -10.67
N PHE A 561 7.49 -41.01 -11.14
CA PHE A 561 7.19 -40.19 -12.33
C PHE A 561 8.08 -40.64 -13.48
N LYS A 562 7.50 -40.77 -14.67
CA LYS A 562 8.24 -41.09 -15.89
C LYS A 562 8.24 -39.87 -16.80
N TRP A 563 9.41 -39.54 -17.33
CA TRP A 563 9.59 -38.46 -18.29
C TRP A 563 10.31 -38.96 -19.53
N ASP A 564 9.64 -38.86 -20.67
CA ASP A 564 10.16 -39.28 -21.97
C ASP A 564 10.86 -38.09 -22.65
N ARG A 565 12.13 -38.29 -23.01
CA ARG A 565 12.91 -37.33 -23.79
C ARG A 565 13.18 -37.89 -25.19
N PRO A 566 12.60 -37.27 -26.23
CA PRO A 566 12.91 -37.61 -27.63
C PRO A 566 14.41 -37.46 -27.95
N ILE A 567 14.94 -38.33 -28.83
CA ILE A 567 16.38 -38.40 -29.14
C ILE A 567 16.95 -37.11 -29.76
N ASP A 568 16.10 -36.33 -30.42
CA ASP A 568 16.43 -35.07 -31.09
C ASP A 568 16.48 -33.88 -30.13
N LYS A 569 15.90 -34.00 -28.92
CA LYS A 569 15.92 -32.93 -27.91
C LYS A 569 17.10 -33.03 -26.97
N ARG A 570 18.21 -32.35 -27.32
CA ARG A 570 19.43 -32.23 -26.50
C ARG A 570 19.51 -30.93 -25.70
N VAL A 571 18.42 -30.55 -25.06
CA VAL A 571 18.34 -29.35 -24.21
C VAL A 571 18.38 -29.72 -22.73
N ASN A 572 18.78 -28.78 -21.87
CA ASN A 572 18.76 -29.01 -20.43
C ASN A 572 17.31 -29.06 -19.94
N GLU A 573 16.96 -29.98 -19.04
CA GLU A 573 15.63 -30.02 -18.43
C GLU A 573 15.76 -29.89 -16.91
N TYR A 574 14.91 -29.05 -16.33
CA TYR A 574 14.93 -28.71 -14.92
C TYR A 574 13.72 -29.29 -14.22
N PHE A 575 13.95 -30.23 -13.31
CA PHE A 575 12.92 -30.96 -12.59
C PHE A 575 12.79 -30.44 -11.16
N ARG A 576 11.55 -30.24 -10.70
CA ARG A 576 11.25 -29.82 -9.33
C ARG A 576 10.00 -30.51 -8.83
N TRP A 577 10.00 -30.84 -7.55
CA TRP A 577 8.91 -31.59 -6.91
C TRP A 577 8.37 -30.86 -5.70
N ALA A 578 7.06 -30.93 -5.53
CA ALA A 578 6.36 -30.41 -4.37
C ALA A 578 5.31 -31.42 -3.90
N TYR A 579 5.03 -31.38 -2.58
CA TYR A 579 3.86 -32.07 -2.04
C TYR A 579 2.59 -31.25 -2.27
N VAL A 580 1.45 -31.95 -2.33
CA VAL A 580 0.12 -31.37 -2.46
C VAL A 580 -0.70 -31.73 -1.22
N ILE A 581 -1.30 -30.72 -0.58
CA ILE A 581 -2.21 -30.88 0.55
C ILE A 581 -3.49 -30.10 0.24
N ASP A 582 -4.66 -30.73 0.42
CA ASP A 582 -5.98 -30.16 0.17
C ASP A 582 -6.09 -29.51 -1.24
N GLY A 583 -5.47 -30.13 -2.24
CA GLY A 583 -5.43 -29.65 -3.62
C GLY A 583 -4.47 -28.47 -3.87
N ARG A 584 -3.75 -27.98 -2.85
CA ARG A 584 -2.77 -26.90 -2.96
C ARG A 584 -1.34 -27.43 -2.96
N THR A 585 -0.58 -27.02 -3.97
CA THR A 585 0.86 -27.31 -4.06
C THR A 585 1.65 -26.48 -3.04
N LEU A 586 2.55 -27.13 -2.30
CA LEU A 586 3.47 -26.49 -1.35
C LEU A 586 4.75 -26.00 -2.06
N ASP A 587 5.87 -25.89 -1.32
CA ASP A 587 7.13 -25.47 -1.93
C ASP A 587 7.73 -26.56 -2.81
N TYR A 588 8.29 -26.11 -3.93
CA TYR A 588 9.08 -26.95 -4.81
C TYR A 588 10.52 -27.08 -4.33
N SER A 589 11.08 -28.27 -4.54
CA SER A 589 12.49 -28.55 -4.38
C SER A 589 13.37 -27.60 -5.21
N ARG A 590 14.66 -27.57 -4.87
CA ARG A 590 15.68 -27.03 -5.76
C ARG A 590 15.66 -27.79 -7.10
N PRO A 591 15.95 -27.10 -8.22
CA PRO A 591 15.96 -27.74 -9.52
C PRO A 591 17.04 -28.81 -9.58
N ILE A 592 16.67 -29.97 -10.09
CA ILE A 592 17.62 -30.98 -10.53
C ILE A 592 17.70 -30.94 -12.05
N THR A 593 18.90 -31.05 -12.59
CA THR A 593 19.16 -30.79 -14.00
C THR A 593 19.49 -32.10 -14.72
N TRP A 594 18.73 -32.38 -15.76
CA TRP A 594 19.09 -33.35 -16.76
C TRP A 594 19.71 -32.65 -17.95
N TYR A 595 21.03 -32.72 -18.05
CA TYR A 595 21.77 -32.03 -19.09
C TYR A 595 21.46 -32.60 -20.47
N GLY A 596 21.53 -31.76 -21.50
CA GLY A 596 21.39 -32.20 -22.90
C GLY A 596 22.46 -33.22 -23.35
N THR A 597 23.57 -33.31 -22.61
CA THR A 597 24.62 -34.33 -22.77
C THR A 597 24.21 -35.73 -22.28
N GLY A 598 23.08 -35.85 -21.58
CA GLY A 598 22.61 -37.08 -20.95
C GLY A 598 23.08 -37.27 -19.50
N THR A 599 23.95 -36.40 -18.98
CA THR A 599 24.39 -36.43 -17.57
C THR A 599 23.36 -35.79 -16.64
N TRP A 600 23.42 -36.11 -15.35
CA TRP A 600 22.47 -35.65 -14.33
C TRP A 600 23.19 -34.96 -13.16
N SER A 601 22.60 -33.91 -12.59
CA SER A 601 23.13 -33.31 -11.35
C SER A 601 22.68 -34.12 -10.12
N ASN A 602 23.60 -34.67 -9.33
CA ASN A 602 23.24 -35.47 -8.15
C ASN A 602 22.40 -34.64 -7.16
N GLY A 603 21.13 -35.03 -6.99
CA GLY A 603 20.23 -34.46 -5.99
C GLY A 603 20.61 -34.94 -4.59
N GLY A 604 21.60 -34.31 -3.95
CA GLY A 604 21.96 -34.64 -2.57
C GLY A 604 23.12 -33.82 -2.01
N SER A 605 22.80 -32.94 -1.05
CA SER A 605 23.69 -32.29 -0.06
C SER A 605 25.00 -31.66 -0.57
N VAL A 606 24.99 -30.34 -0.75
CA VAL A 606 26.16 -29.53 -0.37
C VAL A 606 26.17 -29.48 1.16
N GLU A 607 26.74 -30.49 1.81
CA GLU A 607 27.32 -30.29 3.13
C GLU A 607 28.51 -29.34 2.93
N LYS A 608 28.41 -28.13 3.50
CA LYS A 608 29.58 -27.29 3.69
C LYS A 608 30.58 -28.07 4.53
N LYS A 609 31.80 -28.24 4.01
CA LYS A 609 32.97 -28.46 4.87
C LYS A 609 33.29 -27.17 5.63
#